data_AF-A0A382LYA7-F1
#
_entry.id   AF-A0A382LYA7-F1
#
_cell.length_a   1.000
_cell.length_b   1.000
_cell.length_c   1.000
_cell.angle_alpha   90.00
_cell.angle_beta   90.00
_cell.angle_gamma   90.00
#
_symmetry.space_group_name_H-M   'P 1'
#
loop_
_entity.id
_entity.type
_entity.pdbx_description
1 polymer ?
#
loop_
_entity_poly.entity_id
_entity_poly.type
_entity_poly.pdbx_seq_one_letter_code
_entity_poly.pdbx_strand_id
1 'polypeptide(L)'
;MNLTYTENVAATVPFKFWRAAAVCLLLPVLAASVQAQVTVTVELGKNRFLPRESMLAKLKIVNFSGQTLVFGEDDHWLQFQIESETGEEIAPIADPPPVKGRFTVESSIRATKEVDIAPYYALE
;
A
#
# COMPACT_ATOMS: atom_id res chain seq x y z
N MET A 1 58.51 16.18 61.27
CA MET A 1 57.60 15.28 61.99
C MET A 1 56.87 14.44 60.96
N ASN A 2 57.09 13.11 61.01
CA ASN A 2 56.45 11.94 60.37
C ASN A 2 55.23 12.13 59.45
N LEU A 3 54.91 11.29 58.46
CA LEU A 3 55.54 10.28 57.58
C LEU A 3 54.35 9.61 56.83
N THR A 4 54.52 9.22 55.56
CA THR A 4 53.65 8.31 54.75
C THR A 4 52.23 8.83 54.40
N TYR A 5 51.54 8.52 53.30
CA TYR A 5 51.47 7.33 52.45
C TYR A 5 50.81 7.68 51.08
N THR A 6 50.93 6.77 50.11
CA THR A 6 50.62 6.78 48.67
C THR A 6 49.14 6.92 48.28
N GLU A 7 48.83 7.29 47.01
CA GLU A 7 48.10 6.38 46.09
C GLU A 7 48.05 6.89 44.63
N ASN A 8 48.48 6.02 43.71
CA ASN A 8 48.25 6.12 42.28
C ASN A 8 46.80 5.78 41.99
N VAL A 9 45.99 6.73 41.51
CA VAL A 9 44.64 6.42 41.03
C VAL A 9 44.69 6.20 39.52
N ALA A 10 44.64 4.92 39.16
CA ALA A 10 44.47 4.43 37.81
C ALA A 10 43.20 5.01 37.16
N ALA A 11 43.36 5.56 35.95
CA ALA A 11 42.25 5.99 35.10
C ALA A 11 41.42 4.76 34.70
N THR A 12 40.23 4.63 35.31
CA THR A 12 39.23 3.64 34.90
C THR A 12 38.37 4.26 33.81
N VAL A 13 38.64 3.89 32.56
CA VAL A 13 37.76 4.20 31.42
C VAL A 13 36.51 3.33 31.52
N PRO A 14 35.29 3.90 31.57
CA PRO A 14 34.09 3.07 31.65
C PRO A 14 33.81 2.41 30.30
N PHE A 15 33.98 1.08 30.27
CA PHE A 15 33.67 0.13 29.20
C PHE A 15 32.14 0.00 28.94
N LYS A 16 31.41 1.12 28.87
CA LYS A 16 29.94 1.15 28.87
C LYS A 16 29.35 1.97 27.72
N PHE A 17 30.02 2.06 26.59
CA PHE A 17 29.47 2.77 25.41
C PHE A 17 29.33 1.89 24.16
N TRP A 18 29.91 0.69 24.13
CA TRP A 18 29.89 -0.13 22.91
C TRP A 18 28.55 -0.79 22.61
N ARG A 19 27.75 -1.09 23.64
CA ARG A 19 26.41 -1.68 23.48
C ARG A 19 25.41 -0.69 22.87
N ALA A 20 25.55 0.60 23.19
CA ALA A 20 24.63 1.63 22.68
C ALA A 20 24.84 1.91 21.19
N ALA A 21 26.10 1.92 20.73
CA ALA A 21 26.44 2.16 19.33
C ALA A 21 25.93 1.04 18.40
N ALA A 22 25.98 -0.23 18.84
CA ALA A 22 25.49 -1.36 18.06
C ALA A 22 23.95 -1.37 17.92
N VAL A 23 23.22 -0.92 18.95
CA VAL A 23 21.75 -0.84 18.92
C VAL A 23 21.27 0.27 17.97
N CYS A 24 21.93 1.44 17.96
CA CYS A 24 21.57 2.53 17.06
C CYS A 24 21.84 2.25 15.57
N LEU A 25 22.80 1.37 15.26
CA LEU A 25 23.09 0.95 13.88
C LEU A 25 22.12 -0.12 13.35
N LEU A 26 21.42 -0.86 14.23
CA LEU A 26 20.41 -1.86 13.83
C LEU A 26 19.01 -1.27 13.62
N LEU A 27 18.70 -0.13 14.24
CA LEU A 27 17.41 0.57 14.11
C LEU A 27 17.02 0.97 12.67
N PRO A 28 17.92 1.48 11.80
CA PRO A 28 17.55 1.82 10.43
C PRO A 28 17.32 0.59 9.51
N VAL A 29 17.81 -0.60 9.88
CA VAL A 29 17.60 -1.84 9.08
C VAL A 29 16.18 -2.40 9.26
N LEU A 30 15.56 -2.22 10.43
CA LEU A 30 14.15 -2.59 10.68
C LEU A 30 13.14 -1.60 10.08
N ALA A 31 13.58 -0.39 9.74
CA ALA A 31 12.76 0.61 9.07
C ALA A 31 12.70 0.44 7.55
N ALA A 32 13.36 -0.58 7.00
CA ALA A 32 13.33 -0.92 5.58
C ALA A 32 11.93 -1.40 5.17
N SER A 33 11.05 -0.42 4.93
CA SER A 33 9.98 -0.42 3.94
C SER A 33 9.11 -1.69 3.88
N VAL A 34 8.07 -1.72 4.74
CA VAL A 34 6.80 -2.36 4.39
C VAL A 34 6.14 -1.49 3.32
N GLN A 35 6.53 -1.67 2.05
CA GLN A 35 5.82 -1.06 0.94
C GLN A 35 5.04 -2.13 0.19
N ALA A 36 3.75 -1.86 -0.02
CA ALA A 36 2.71 -2.72 -0.57
C ALA A 36 2.15 -3.81 0.36
N GLN A 37 1.44 -3.40 1.41
CA GLN A 37 0.55 -4.28 2.19
C GLN A 37 -0.75 -4.63 1.47
N VAL A 38 -1.12 -3.88 0.42
CA VAL A 38 -2.30 -4.16 -0.41
C VAL A 38 -1.89 -3.95 -1.86
N THR A 39 -2.08 -4.97 -2.69
CA THR A 39 -1.85 -4.88 -4.13
C THR A 39 -3.19 -4.81 -4.83
N VAL A 40 -3.37 -3.78 -5.65
CA VAL A 40 -4.55 -3.61 -6.51
C VAL A 40 -4.10 -3.70 -7.96
N THR A 41 -4.76 -4.54 -8.74
CA THR A 41 -4.49 -4.70 -10.18
C THR A 41 -5.80 -4.60 -10.92
N VAL A 42 -5.81 -3.83 -12.01
CA VAL A 42 -6.94 -3.73 -12.94
C VAL A 42 -6.59 -4.48 -14.21
N GLU A 43 -7.48 -5.36 -14.64
CA GLU A 43 -7.34 -6.10 -15.88
C GLU A 43 -8.59 -5.90 -16.75
N LEU A 44 -8.39 -5.70 -18.04
CA LEU A 44 -9.45 -5.73 -19.05
C LEU A 44 -9.42 -7.08 -19.76
N GLY A 45 -10.60 -7.61 -20.11
CA GLY A 45 -10.69 -8.93 -20.76
C GLY A 45 -10.10 -9.00 -22.16
N LYS A 46 -9.85 -7.85 -22.81
CA LYS A 46 -9.29 -7.72 -24.15
C LYS A 46 -8.62 -6.36 -24.31
N ASN A 47 -7.81 -6.22 -25.36
CA ASN A 47 -7.09 -4.97 -25.65
C ASN A 47 -7.84 -4.06 -26.65
N ARG A 48 -8.86 -4.58 -27.34
CA ARG A 48 -9.68 -3.83 -28.29
C ARG A 48 -11.14 -4.16 -28.06
N PHE A 49 -11.94 -3.12 -27.90
CA PHE A 49 -13.38 -3.20 -27.75
C PHE A 49 -14.04 -2.54 -28.96
N LEU A 50 -15.23 -2.98 -29.33
CA LEU A 50 -16.06 -2.27 -30.30
C LEU A 50 -16.76 -1.09 -29.62
N PRO A 51 -17.16 -0.05 -30.37
CA PRO A 51 -17.97 1.02 -29.82
C PRO A 51 -19.24 0.45 -29.15
N ARG A 52 -19.53 0.92 -27.93
CA ARG A 52 -20.68 0.48 -27.11
C ARG A 52 -20.66 -0.99 -26.69
N GLU A 53 -19.54 -1.68 -26.84
CA GLU A 53 -19.34 -3.00 -26.24
C GLU A 53 -19.13 -2.87 -24.73
N SER A 54 -19.63 -3.85 -23.96
CA SER A 54 -19.36 -3.92 -22.52
C SER A 54 -17.86 -4.03 -22.25
N MET A 55 -17.37 -3.21 -21.33
CA MET A 55 -15.97 -3.15 -20.94
C MET A 55 -15.84 -3.49 -19.46
N LEU A 56 -15.68 -4.79 -19.18
CA LEU A 56 -15.55 -5.30 -17.82
C LEU A 56 -14.12 -5.07 -17.30
N ALA A 57 -13.99 -4.12 -16.36
CA ALA A 57 -12.79 -3.91 -15.58
C ALA A 57 -12.76 -4.88 -14.39
N LYS A 58 -11.77 -5.75 -14.35
CA LYS A 58 -11.53 -6.72 -13.29
C LYS A 58 -10.53 -6.16 -12.30
N LEU A 59 -11.01 -5.78 -11.13
CA LEU A 59 -10.21 -5.38 -9.99
C LEU A 59 -9.78 -6.61 -9.18
N LYS A 60 -8.49 -6.85 -9.04
CA LYS A 60 -7.91 -7.85 -8.14
C LYS A 60 -7.27 -7.15 -6.96
N ILE A 61 -7.68 -7.52 -5.76
CA ILE A 61 -7.14 -6.99 -4.52
C ILE A 61 -6.46 -8.13 -3.79
N VAL A 62 -5.18 -7.99 -3.47
CA VAL A 62 -4.42 -8.95 -2.66
C VAL A 62 -4.01 -8.26 -1.37
N ASN A 63 -4.35 -8.85 -0.24
CA ASN A 63 -4.09 -8.28 1.08
C ASN A 63 -2.89 -8.97 1.75
N PHE A 64 -1.83 -8.21 2.01
CA PHE A 64 -0.64 -8.62 2.76
C PHE A 64 -0.47 -7.83 4.07
N SER A 65 -1.51 -7.15 4.54
CA SER A 65 -1.45 -6.21 5.68
C SER A 65 -1.42 -6.88 7.06
N GLY A 66 -1.67 -8.19 7.15
CA GLY A 66 -1.84 -8.87 8.44
C GLY A 66 -3.19 -8.60 9.11
N GLN A 67 -4.06 -7.79 8.50
CA GLN A 67 -5.37 -7.41 9.03
C GLN A 67 -6.47 -7.73 8.00
N THR A 68 -7.71 -7.91 8.45
CA THR A 68 -8.85 -8.03 7.54
C THR A 68 -9.27 -6.65 7.05
N LEU A 69 -9.35 -6.48 5.73
CA LEU A 69 -9.83 -5.25 5.09
C LEU A 69 -11.31 -5.37 4.78
N VAL A 70 -12.04 -4.27 4.94
CA VAL A 70 -13.47 -4.16 4.61
C VAL A 70 -13.62 -3.14 3.49
N PHE A 71 -14.32 -3.52 2.42
CA PHE A 71 -14.64 -2.66 1.28
C PHE A 71 -16.15 -2.65 1.05
N GLY A 72 -16.67 -1.62 0.37
CA GLY A 72 -18.09 -1.55 0.01
C GLY A 72 -19.03 -1.31 1.18
N GLU A 73 -18.58 -0.60 2.23
CA GLU A 73 -19.50 -0.07 3.26
C GLU A 73 -20.41 1.03 2.71
N ASP A 74 -19.95 1.73 1.67
CA ASP A 74 -20.74 2.61 0.80
C ASP A 74 -20.54 2.21 -0.68
N ASP A 75 -21.23 2.90 -1.60
CA ASP A 75 -21.16 2.64 -3.04
C ASP A 75 -20.03 3.41 -3.76
N HIS A 76 -19.24 4.22 -3.05
CA HIS A 76 -18.24 5.16 -3.61
C HIS A 76 -16.77 4.77 -3.32
N TRP A 77 -16.55 3.63 -2.68
CA TRP A 77 -15.21 3.14 -2.30
C TRP A 77 -14.28 2.83 -3.48
N LEU A 78 -14.80 2.74 -4.72
CA LEU A 78 -14.03 2.50 -5.94
C LEU A 78 -14.39 3.54 -6.99
N GLN A 79 -13.36 4.17 -7.57
CA GLN A 79 -13.49 5.12 -8.67
C GLN A 79 -12.51 4.71 -9.78
N PHE A 80 -12.87 5.04 -11.01
CA PHE A 80 -12.03 4.83 -12.19
C PHE A 80 -11.65 6.19 -12.73
N GLN A 81 -10.39 6.34 -13.12
CA GLN A 81 -9.91 7.46 -13.92
C GLN A 81 -9.49 6.87 -15.26
N ILE A 82 -10.04 7.40 -16.34
CA ILE A 82 -9.77 6.92 -17.69
C ILE A 82 -8.95 7.99 -18.39
N GLU A 83 -7.85 7.59 -19.00
CA GLU A 83 -6.99 8.49 -19.77
C GLU A 83 -6.98 8.04 -21.22
N SER A 84 -6.97 8.99 -22.14
CA SER A 84 -6.77 8.74 -23.57
C SER A 84 -5.31 8.42 -23.87
N GLU A 85 -5.01 8.00 -25.10
CA GLU A 85 -3.63 7.78 -25.54
C GLU A 85 -2.76 9.04 -25.47
N THR A 86 -3.38 10.24 -25.52
CA THR A 86 -2.68 11.52 -25.37
C THR A 86 -2.49 11.94 -23.92
N GLY A 87 -2.95 11.12 -22.96
CA GLY A 87 -2.90 11.41 -21.52
C GLY A 87 -3.97 12.41 -21.06
N GLU A 88 -4.99 12.66 -21.86
CA GLU A 88 -6.13 13.49 -21.45
C GLU A 88 -7.12 12.64 -20.65
N GLU A 89 -7.56 13.15 -19.50
CA GLU A 89 -8.59 12.48 -18.72
C GLU A 89 -9.94 12.52 -19.43
N ILE A 90 -10.54 11.35 -19.64
CA ILE A 90 -11.88 11.20 -20.19
C ILE A 90 -12.87 11.35 -19.05
N ALA A 91 -13.60 12.47 -19.05
CA ALA A 91 -14.61 12.73 -18.05
C ALA A 91 -15.76 11.68 -18.11
N PRO A 92 -16.30 11.27 -16.95
CA PRO A 92 -17.51 10.47 -16.90
C PRO A 92 -18.68 11.17 -17.60
N ILE A 93 -19.48 10.42 -18.36
CA ILE A 93 -20.72 10.91 -19.00
C ILE A 93 -21.98 10.68 -18.14
N ALA A 94 -21.83 9.91 -17.06
CA ALA A 94 -22.86 9.61 -16.08
C ALA A 94 -22.22 9.48 -14.70
N ASP A 95 -23.04 9.35 -13.65
CA ASP A 95 -22.55 9.08 -12.30
C ASP A 95 -21.68 7.81 -12.29
N PRO A 96 -20.52 7.80 -11.60
CA PRO A 96 -19.64 6.63 -11.57
C PRO A 96 -20.37 5.33 -11.22
N PRO A 97 -19.94 4.17 -11.75
CA PRO A 97 -20.61 2.90 -11.52
C PRO A 97 -20.71 2.64 -10.01
N PRO A 98 -21.92 2.47 -9.44
CA PRO A 98 -22.07 2.20 -8.01
C PRO A 98 -21.55 0.79 -7.72
N VAL A 99 -20.46 0.71 -6.95
CA VAL A 99 -19.80 -0.58 -6.68
C VAL A 99 -20.38 -1.19 -5.42
N LYS A 100 -21.59 -1.73 -5.56
CA LYS A 100 -22.39 -2.22 -4.42
C LYS A 100 -21.82 -3.48 -3.79
N GLY A 101 -22.11 -3.62 -2.50
CA GLY A 101 -21.93 -4.84 -1.74
C GLY A 101 -20.67 -4.81 -0.90
N ARG A 102 -20.88 -4.84 0.41
CA ARG A 102 -19.82 -5.00 1.40
C ARG A 102 -19.12 -6.33 1.21
N PHE A 103 -17.80 -6.33 1.21
CA PHE A 103 -17.00 -7.54 1.26
C PHE A 103 -15.74 -7.36 2.09
N THR A 104 -15.20 -8.47 2.55
CA THR A 104 -14.00 -8.51 3.38
C THR A 104 -12.90 -9.26 2.67
N VAL A 105 -11.66 -8.80 2.84
CA VAL A 105 -10.46 -9.45 2.33
C VAL A 105 -9.57 -9.74 3.53
N GLU A 106 -9.53 -11.00 3.96
CA GLU A 106 -8.65 -11.44 5.04
C GLU A 106 -7.18 -11.30 4.64
N SER A 107 -6.28 -11.32 5.63
CA SER A 107 -4.84 -11.32 5.33
C SER A 107 -4.46 -12.54 4.51
N SER A 108 -3.56 -12.33 3.55
CA SER A 108 -3.08 -13.31 2.57
C SER A 108 -4.15 -13.83 1.60
N ILE A 109 -5.33 -13.21 1.57
CA ILE A 109 -6.41 -13.56 0.64
C ILE A 109 -6.47 -12.57 -0.54
N ARG A 110 -6.98 -13.08 -1.66
CA ARG A 110 -7.28 -12.32 -2.87
C ARG A 110 -8.78 -12.22 -3.08
N ALA A 111 -9.26 -11.01 -3.33
CA ALA A 111 -10.62 -10.74 -3.80
C ALA A 111 -10.61 -10.28 -5.26
N THR A 112 -11.74 -10.48 -5.94
CA THR A 112 -11.94 -10.02 -7.33
C THR A 112 -13.31 -9.36 -7.45
N LYS A 113 -13.34 -8.18 -8.06
CA LYS A 113 -14.55 -7.43 -8.39
C LYS A 113 -14.54 -7.09 -9.87
N GLU A 114 -15.66 -7.29 -10.54
CA GLU A 114 -15.85 -6.90 -11.94
C GLU A 114 -16.84 -5.74 -11.99
N VAL A 115 -16.50 -4.72 -12.79
CA VAL A 115 -17.33 -3.53 -13.00
C VAL A 115 -17.36 -3.23 -14.50
N ASP A 116 -18.55 -3.07 -15.07
CA ASP A 116 -18.69 -2.58 -16.45
C ASP A 116 -18.55 -1.06 -16.46
N ILE A 117 -17.50 -0.57 -17.11
CA ILE A 117 -17.20 0.87 -17.20
C ILE A 117 -17.68 1.50 -18.50
N ALA A 118 -18.02 0.71 -19.53
CA ALA A 118 -18.45 1.24 -20.82
C ALA A 118 -19.67 2.17 -20.77
N PRO A 119 -20.70 1.93 -19.93
CA PRO A 119 -21.86 2.82 -19.87
C PRO A 119 -21.60 4.21 -19.27
N TYR A 120 -20.46 4.40 -18.60
CA TYR A 120 -20.19 5.55 -17.74
C TYR A 120 -19.16 6.53 -18.33
N TYR A 121 -18.47 6.14 -19.39
CA TYR A 121 -17.44 6.95 -20.05
C TYR A 121 -17.69 7.01 -21.55
N ALA A 122 -17.37 8.15 -22.17
CA ALA A 122 -17.36 8.29 -23.63
C ALA A 122 -16.11 7.63 -24.22
N LEU A 123 -16.17 6.31 -24.35
CA LEU A 123 -15.09 5.51 -24.94
C LEU A 123 -15.36 5.37 -26.44
N GLU A 124 -14.74 6.25 -27.23
CA GLU A 124 -14.82 6.25 -28.69
C GLU A 124 -13.51 5.80 -29.34
#